data_AF-A0A397CF49-F1
#
_entry.id   AF-A0A397CF49-F1
#
_cell.length_a   1.000
_cell.length_b   1.000
_cell.length_c   1.000
_cell.angle_alpha   90.00
_cell.angle_beta   90.00
_cell.angle_gamma   90.00
#
_symmetry.space_group_name_H-M   'P 1'
#
loop_
_entity.id
_entity.type
_entity.pdbx_description
1 polymer ?
#
loop_
_entity_poly.entity_id
_entity_poly.type
_entity_poly.pdbx_seq_one_letter_code
_entity_poly.pdbx_strand_id
1 'polypeptide(L)'
;MDVARFTKMGYAGNAEPSYIIPSTIAVGADNNASGGRTGGGRVGQSQGIDDLDFHIGNAAFENSSTHQLNYPIKQGIIDNWDNMEKLWQRCLFQHLRCEPEEHYMLLDPSLRSLTGTVIDSGDGVTHVIPVADGYVIGSCISHVPLAGRDITSFIQRMMRDRGEVVPPEEALEVARKVKEMHSYVCPDIVKEFKKYDANPAKYIVPYTDIHPRTKQPWTVDIGYVACIFP
;
A
#
# COMPACT_ATOMS: atom_id res chain seq x y z
N MET A 1 -3.97 -13.07 0.51
CA MET A 1 -2.84 -12.36 -0.15
C MET A 1 -2.71 -11.02 0.55
N ASP A 2 -1.61 -10.81 1.25
CA ASP A 2 -1.32 -9.52 1.89
C ASP A 2 -0.95 -8.50 0.81
N VAL A 3 -1.71 -7.41 0.71
CA VAL A 3 -1.44 -6.34 -0.25
C VAL A 3 -0.34 -5.43 0.29
N ALA A 4 0.54 -4.98 -0.59
CA ALA A 4 1.68 -4.14 -0.25
C ALA A 4 1.28 -2.81 0.41
N ARG A 5 1.92 -2.52 1.54
CA ARG A 5 2.00 -1.17 2.12
C ARG A 5 2.96 -0.33 1.27
N PHE A 6 3.00 0.99 1.46
CA PHE A 6 3.92 1.86 0.73
C PHE A 6 4.92 2.53 1.68
N THR A 7 6.19 2.52 1.30
CA THR A 7 7.26 3.27 1.94
C THR A 7 7.43 4.59 1.19
N LYS A 8 7.22 5.71 1.88
CA LYS A 8 7.48 7.06 1.39
C LYS A 8 8.82 7.52 1.94
N MET A 9 9.68 8.08 1.10
CA MET A 9 10.99 8.57 1.50
C MET A 9 11.38 9.80 0.69
N GLY A 10 12.20 10.67 1.27
CA GLY A 10 12.68 11.88 0.60
C GLY A 10 13.58 12.71 1.50
N TYR A 11 14.10 13.79 0.94
CA TYR A 11 14.92 14.75 1.67
C TYR A 11 14.06 15.80 2.38
N ALA A 12 14.48 16.18 3.59
CA ALA A 12 13.83 17.25 4.35
C ALA A 12 13.87 18.57 3.56
N GLY A 13 12.78 19.35 3.64
CA GLY A 13 12.62 20.61 2.90
C GLY A 13 11.83 20.49 1.60
N ASN A 14 11.63 19.27 1.08
CA ASN A 14 10.74 19.03 -0.06
C ASN A 14 9.26 18.97 0.38
N ALA A 15 8.36 19.47 -0.46
CA ALA A 15 6.91 19.44 -0.20
C ALA A 15 6.30 18.04 -0.36
N GLU A 16 6.94 17.19 -1.17
CA GLU A 16 6.49 15.84 -1.50
C GLU A 16 7.64 14.83 -1.32
N PRO A 17 7.35 13.56 -0.99
CA PRO A 17 8.38 12.53 -0.91
C PRO A 17 9.05 12.31 -2.27
N SER A 18 10.37 12.16 -2.27
CA SER A 18 11.14 11.90 -3.50
C SER A 18 10.83 10.54 -4.12
N TYR A 19 10.47 9.55 -3.28
CA TYR A 19 10.09 8.22 -3.74
C TYR A 19 8.93 7.67 -2.91
N ILE A 20 8.03 6.98 -3.60
CA ILE A 20 6.96 6.17 -3.01
C ILE A 20 7.06 4.79 -3.65
N ILE A 21 7.43 3.79 -2.87
CA ILE A 21 7.59 2.42 -3.34
C ILE A 21 6.75 1.47 -2.49
N PRO A 22 6.27 0.34 -3.04
CA PRO A 22 5.71 -0.71 -2.21
C PRO A 22 6.71 -1.20 -1.15
N SER A 23 6.27 -1.38 0.09
CA SER A 23 7.01 -1.93 1.22
C SER A 23 7.11 -3.45 1.10
N THR A 24 7.63 -3.91 -0.03
CA THR A 24 7.80 -5.31 -0.40
C THR A 24 9.25 -5.61 -0.70
N ILE A 25 9.65 -6.85 -0.41
CA ILE A 25 10.96 -7.39 -0.75
C ILE A 25 10.78 -8.77 -1.36
N ALA A 26 11.50 -9.05 -2.44
CA ALA A 26 11.60 -10.36 -3.05
C ALA A 26 13.00 -10.92 -2.77
N VAL A 27 13.07 -12.10 -2.17
CA VAL A 27 14.32 -12.73 -1.74
C VAL A 27 14.48 -14.10 -2.41
N GLY A 28 15.70 -14.45 -2.82
CA GLY A 28 16.02 -15.74 -3.41
C GLY A 28 15.72 -16.90 -2.45
N ALA A 29 15.42 -18.08 -3.02
CA ALA A 29 14.88 -19.23 -2.30
C ALA A 29 15.75 -19.78 -1.15
N ASP A 30 17.03 -19.41 -1.08
CA ASP A 30 17.98 -19.96 -0.10
C ASP A 30 18.01 -19.21 1.24
N ASN A 31 17.25 -18.11 1.38
CA ASN A 31 17.35 -17.21 2.53
C ASN A 31 16.26 -17.39 3.61
N ASN A 32 15.36 -18.38 3.49
CA ASN A 32 14.22 -18.55 4.42
C ASN A 32 14.39 -19.72 5.42
N ALA A 33 15.62 -20.15 5.70
CA ALA A 33 15.90 -21.23 6.64
C ALA A 33 16.80 -20.78 7.80
N SER A 34 16.25 -20.06 8.76
CA SER A 34 16.83 -19.99 10.10
C SER A 34 16.32 -21.17 10.94
N GLY A 35 17.11 -22.26 11.00
CA GLY A 35 16.95 -23.29 12.04
C GLY A 35 17.16 -24.74 11.60
N GLY A 36 18.40 -25.15 11.32
CA GLY A 36 18.72 -26.57 11.10
C GLY A 36 20.22 -26.85 11.08
N ARG A 37 20.83 -27.05 12.25
CA ARG A 37 22.18 -27.63 12.34
C ARG A 37 22.14 -29.08 11.87
N THR A 38 22.68 -29.37 10.70
CA THR A 38 23.18 -30.71 10.36
C THR A 38 24.28 -30.65 9.28
N GLY A 39 25.49 -30.98 9.70
CA GLY A 39 26.43 -31.86 8.99
C GLY A 39 26.89 -31.51 7.57
N GLY A 40 28.09 -30.91 7.49
CA GLY A 40 29.19 -31.42 6.64
C GLY A 40 29.12 -31.18 5.13
N GLY A 41 29.93 -30.23 4.64
CA GLY A 41 30.35 -30.22 3.23
C GLY A 41 30.92 -28.90 2.73
N ARG A 42 32.24 -28.88 2.50
CA ARG A 42 33.01 -27.97 1.61
C ARG A 42 32.82 -26.46 1.77
N VAL A 43 33.80 -25.85 2.42
CA VAL A 43 34.07 -24.40 2.42
C VAL A 43 34.53 -23.97 1.02
N GLY A 44 33.65 -23.32 0.28
CA GLY A 44 33.94 -22.59 -0.97
C GLY A 44 33.35 -21.19 -0.85
N GLN A 45 34.15 -20.18 -1.21
CA GLN A 45 33.82 -18.76 -1.15
C GLN A 45 32.55 -18.40 -1.96
N SER A 46 31.41 -18.18 -1.30
CA SER A 46 30.26 -17.48 -1.91
C SER A 46 29.29 -16.82 -0.93
N GLN A 47 29.52 -16.91 0.39
CA GLN A 47 28.61 -16.36 1.42
C GLN A 47 28.37 -14.83 1.35
N GLY A 48 29.13 -14.07 0.56
CA GLY A 48 29.01 -12.61 0.49
C GLY A 48 28.14 -12.06 -0.65
N ILE A 49 27.78 -12.88 -1.64
CA ILE A 49 27.05 -12.42 -2.84
C ILE A 49 25.57 -12.78 -2.73
N ASP A 50 25.26 -13.91 -2.08
CA ASP A 50 23.88 -14.43 -1.96
C ASP A 50 22.99 -13.56 -1.06
N ASP A 51 23.58 -12.83 -0.10
CA ASP A 51 22.86 -11.87 0.75
C ASP A 51 22.45 -10.58 0.02
N LEU A 52 23.00 -10.34 -1.17
CA LEU A 52 22.71 -9.18 -2.03
C LEU A 52 21.65 -9.47 -3.09
N ASP A 53 21.21 -10.73 -3.24
CA ASP A 53 20.22 -11.15 -4.23
C ASP A 53 18.79 -10.93 -3.71
N PHE A 54 18.40 -9.65 -3.66
CA PHE A 54 17.04 -9.25 -3.32
C PHE A 54 16.61 -7.99 -4.07
N HIS A 55 15.30 -7.90 -4.30
CA HIS A 55 14.65 -6.77 -4.97
C HIS A 55 13.60 -6.14 -4.05
N ILE A 56 13.41 -4.82 -4.11
CA ILE A 56 12.40 -4.12 -3.30
C ILE A 56 11.41 -3.35 -4.17
N GLY A 57 10.23 -3.04 -3.62
CA GLY A 57 9.22 -2.21 -4.28
C GLY A 57 8.67 -2.84 -5.55
N ASN A 58 8.55 -2.05 -6.61
CA ASN A 58 8.01 -2.53 -7.90
C ASN A 58 8.88 -3.65 -8.50
N ALA A 59 10.21 -3.55 -8.34
CA ALA A 59 11.14 -4.58 -8.82
C ALA A 59 10.96 -5.93 -8.10
N ALA A 60 10.44 -5.93 -6.86
CA ALA A 60 10.11 -7.16 -6.15
C ALA A 60 8.96 -7.92 -6.84
N PHE A 61 7.97 -7.20 -7.37
CA PHE A 61 6.84 -7.81 -8.09
C PHE A 61 7.26 -8.37 -9.45
N GLU A 62 8.13 -7.66 -10.17
CA GLU A 62 8.65 -8.10 -11.46
C GLU A 62 9.47 -9.39 -11.35
N ASN A 63 10.18 -9.57 -10.22
CA ASN A 63 11.01 -10.74 -9.95
C ASN A 63 10.30 -11.83 -9.12
N SER A 64 8.98 -11.73 -8.96
CA SER A 64 8.18 -12.70 -8.19
C SER A 64 8.13 -14.11 -8.80
N SER A 65 8.59 -14.29 -10.04
CA SER A 65 8.69 -15.58 -10.71
C SER A 65 9.91 -16.40 -10.28
N THR A 66 10.99 -15.73 -9.86
CA THR A 66 12.26 -16.33 -9.44
C THR A 66 12.51 -16.19 -7.94
N HIS A 67 11.89 -15.19 -7.30
CA HIS A 67 12.09 -14.84 -5.90
C HIS A 67 10.78 -14.89 -5.10
N GLN A 68 10.88 -15.23 -3.81
CA GLN A 68 9.73 -15.24 -2.92
C GLN A 68 9.40 -13.82 -2.43
N LEU A 69 8.17 -13.37 -2.69
CA LEU A 69 7.65 -12.10 -2.17
C LEU A 69 7.39 -12.17 -0.67
N ASN A 70 7.96 -11.21 0.05
CA ASN A 70 7.83 -11.02 1.49
C ASN A 70 7.37 -9.59 1.82
N TYR A 71 6.62 -9.48 2.91
CA TYR A 71 6.05 -8.23 3.43
C TYR A 71 6.57 -8.04 4.87
N PRO A 72 7.66 -7.27 5.08
CA PRO A 72 8.30 -7.15 6.39
C PRO A 72 7.42 -6.43 7.42
N ILE A 73 6.41 -5.66 6.97
CA ILE A 73 5.49 -4.92 7.84
C ILE A 73 4.10 -5.58 7.77
N LYS A 74 3.66 -6.16 8.89
CA LYS A 74 2.31 -6.71 9.06
C LYS A 74 1.56 -5.89 10.09
N GLN A 75 0.35 -5.45 9.76
CA GLN A 75 -0.50 -4.63 10.63
C GLN A 75 0.18 -3.34 11.19
N GLY A 76 1.19 -2.80 10.49
CA GLY A 76 1.92 -1.60 10.94
C GLY A 76 3.09 -1.90 11.88
N ILE A 77 3.32 -3.18 12.22
CA ILE A 77 4.44 -3.64 13.03
C ILE A 77 5.44 -4.35 12.12
N ILE A 78 6.73 -4.18 12.40
CA ILE A 78 7.79 -4.93 11.74
C ILE A 78 7.72 -6.38 12.25
N ASP A 79 7.36 -7.30 11.36
CA ASP A 79 7.24 -8.74 11.65
C ASP A 79 8.55 -9.47 11.35
N ASN A 80 9.29 -9.01 10.32
CA ASN A 80 10.58 -9.59 9.93
C ASN A 80 11.65 -8.48 9.83
N TRP A 81 12.55 -8.47 10.82
CA TRP A 81 13.62 -7.47 10.95
C TRP A 81 14.70 -7.61 9.88
N ASP A 82 15.09 -8.84 9.52
CA ASP A 82 16.12 -9.09 8.50
C ASP A 82 15.69 -8.53 7.13
N ASN A 83 14.42 -8.78 6.76
CA ASN A 83 13.84 -8.25 5.53
C ASN A 83 13.63 -6.73 5.60
N MET A 84 13.35 -6.18 6.78
CA MET A 84 13.22 -4.73 6.98
C MET A 84 14.56 -4.02 6.84
N GLU A 85 15.64 -4.61 7.36
CA GLU A 85 17.00 -4.08 7.22
C GLU A 85 17.44 -4.05 5.76
N LYS A 86 17.21 -5.16 5.03
CA LYS A 86 17.46 -5.22 3.57
C LYS A 86 16.65 -4.16 2.81
N LEU A 87 15.39 -3.95 3.20
CA LEU A 87 14.55 -2.89 2.64
C LEU A 87 15.16 -1.50 2.88
N TRP A 88 15.56 -1.18 4.12
CA TRP A 88 16.15 0.12 4.46
C TRP A 88 17.48 0.36 3.76
N GLN A 89 18.36 -0.64 3.71
CA GLN A 89 19.64 -0.55 3.01
C GLN A 89 19.42 -0.10 1.56
N ARG A 90 18.43 -0.68 0.88
CA ARG A 90 18.14 -0.35 -0.51
C ARG A 90 17.39 0.98 -0.67
N CYS A 91 16.62 1.41 0.33
CA CYS A 91 16.07 2.77 0.37
C CYS A 91 17.20 3.82 0.46
N LEU A 92 18.19 3.60 1.32
CA LEU A 92 19.27 4.56 1.56
C LEU A 92 20.27 4.62 0.43
N PHE A 93 20.83 3.47 0.05
CA PHE A 93 21.95 3.46 -0.91
C PHE A 93 21.49 3.50 -2.37
N GLN A 94 20.32 2.94 -2.72
CA GLN A 94 19.87 2.90 -4.11
C GLN A 94 18.92 4.04 -4.47
N HIS A 95 17.91 4.30 -3.64
CA HIS A 95 16.87 5.30 -3.94
C HIS A 95 17.31 6.70 -3.53
N LEU A 96 17.55 6.92 -2.23
CA LEU A 96 17.98 8.21 -1.72
C LEU A 96 19.42 8.54 -2.14
N ARG A 97 20.29 7.52 -2.26
CA ARG A 97 21.73 7.65 -2.48
C ARG A 97 22.40 8.53 -1.42
N CYS A 98 21.94 8.38 -0.17
CA CYS A 98 22.50 9.11 0.95
C CYS A 98 23.58 8.30 1.63
N GLU A 99 24.65 8.98 2.05
CA GLU A 99 25.63 8.42 2.97
C GLU A 99 25.07 8.58 4.39
N PRO A 100 24.70 7.48 5.08
CA PRO A 100 23.95 7.56 6.34
C PRO A 100 24.76 8.20 7.46
N GLU A 101 26.09 8.20 7.37
CA GLU A 101 26.99 8.82 8.35
C GLU A 101 26.94 10.36 8.30
N GLU A 102 26.58 10.93 7.15
CA GLU A 102 26.56 12.39 6.90
C GLU A 102 25.14 12.99 7.02
N HIS A 103 24.11 12.16 7.23
CA HIS A 103 22.71 12.60 7.17
C HIS A 103 21.91 12.17 8.39
N TYR A 104 21.37 13.14 9.12
CA TYR A 104 20.38 12.87 10.16
C TYR A 104 19.12 12.27 9.55
N MET A 105 18.78 11.07 9.97
CA MET A 105 17.60 10.35 9.52
C MET A 105 16.43 10.62 10.47
N LEU A 106 15.28 10.91 9.88
CA LEU A 106 14.05 11.10 10.61
C LEU A 106 13.08 9.99 10.20
N LEU A 107 12.89 9.05 11.11
CA LEU A 107 11.91 7.98 10.98
C LEU A 107 10.65 8.45 11.72
N ASP A 108 9.58 8.65 10.96
CA ASP A 108 8.24 9.10 11.41
C ASP A 108 8.15 10.48 12.12
N PRO A 109 8.15 11.61 11.38
CA PRO A 109 8.00 12.93 12.00
C PRO A 109 6.56 13.42 12.03
N SER A 110 5.93 13.36 13.19
CA SER A 110 4.72 14.13 13.50
C SER A 110 5.00 15.16 14.60
N LEU A 111 5.49 16.36 14.24
CA LEU A 111 5.91 17.35 15.25
C LEU A 111 5.61 18.80 14.85
N ARG A 112 4.38 19.27 15.14
CA ARG A 112 4.09 20.69 15.42
C ARG A 112 3.07 20.93 16.55
N SER A 113 2.28 19.92 16.91
CA SER A 113 1.61 19.81 18.20
C SER A 113 1.82 18.39 18.68
N LEU A 114 2.49 18.22 19.81
CA LEU A 114 2.85 16.91 20.32
C LEU A 114 1.67 16.19 21.01
N THR A 115 0.53 16.86 21.08
CA THR A 115 -0.71 16.30 21.62
C THR A 115 -1.80 16.33 20.54
N GLY A 116 -2.39 15.18 20.27
CA GLY A 116 -3.40 14.97 19.23
C GLY A 116 -3.81 13.51 19.11
N THR A 117 -4.72 13.22 18.18
CA THR A 117 -5.04 11.84 17.80
C THR A 117 -4.66 11.65 16.34
N VAL A 118 -3.79 10.68 16.08
CA VAL A 118 -3.39 10.29 14.73
C VAL A 118 -4.35 9.21 14.25
N ILE A 119 -4.93 9.41 13.07
CA ILE A 119 -5.70 8.38 12.38
C ILE A 119 -4.86 7.90 11.21
N ASP A 120 -4.31 6.69 11.31
CA ASP A 120 -3.56 6.05 10.22
C ASP A 120 -4.44 5.03 9.50
N SER A 121 -4.99 5.42 8.35
CA SER A 121 -5.81 4.58 7.49
C SER A 121 -4.98 4.03 6.33
N GLY A 122 -4.49 2.81 6.48
CA GLY A 122 -3.77 2.11 5.41
C GLY A 122 -4.69 1.26 4.53
N ASP A 123 -4.09 0.33 3.78
CA ASP A 123 -4.86 -0.64 2.97
C ASP A 123 -5.53 -1.74 3.81
N GLY A 124 -4.91 -2.14 4.94
CA GLY A 124 -5.37 -3.30 5.73
C GLY A 124 -6.09 -2.99 7.03
N VAL A 125 -5.80 -1.87 7.69
CA VAL A 125 -6.42 -1.49 8.96
C VAL A 125 -6.36 0.03 9.12
N THR A 126 -7.32 0.58 9.85
CA THR A 126 -7.28 1.97 10.32
C THR A 126 -6.95 1.99 11.81
N HIS A 127 -5.90 2.72 12.18
CA HIS A 127 -5.47 2.91 13.57
C HIS A 127 -5.90 4.27 14.08
N VAL A 128 -6.34 4.33 15.33
CA VAL A 128 -6.58 5.57 16.07
C VAL A 128 -5.59 5.59 17.23
N ILE A 129 -4.62 6.50 17.14
CA ILE A 129 -3.44 6.56 18.01
C ILE A 129 -3.45 7.90 18.74
N PRO A 130 -3.86 7.93 20.02
CA PRO A 130 -3.73 9.13 20.83
C PRO A 130 -2.27 9.37 21.20
N VAL A 131 -1.81 10.59 20.96
CA VAL A 131 -0.47 11.08 21.28
C VAL A 131 -0.62 12.24 22.25
N ALA A 132 0.16 12.24 23.33
CA ALA A 132 0.24 13.34 24.28
C ALA A 132 1.70 13.67 24.54
N ASP A 133 2.07 14.94 24.37
CA ASP A 133 3.43 15.46 24.53
C ASP A 133 4.52 14.62 23.81
N GLY A 134 4.15 14.02 22.67
CA GLY A 134 5.04 13.23 21.82
C GLY A 134 5.14 11.77 22.22
N TYR A 135 4.42 11.37 23.25
CA TYR A 135 4.31 9.99 23.68
C TYR A 135 3.00 9.40 23.19
N VAL A 136 3.09 8.22 22.57
CA VAL A 136 1.92 7.42 22.21
C VAL A 136 1.32 6.82 23.47
N ILE A 137 0.03 7.05 23.70
CA ILE A 137 -0.71 6.44 24.81
C ILE A 137 -1.18 5.05 24.35
N GLY A 138 -0.28 4.07 24.45
CA GLY A 138 -0.49 2.71 23.94
C GLY A 138 -1.78 2.03 24.44
N SER A 139 -2.17 2.26 25.69
CA SER A 139 -3.39 1.68 26.29
C SER A 139 -4.69 2.17 25.65
N CYS A 140 -4.65 3.27 24.90
CA CYS A 140 -5.81 3.88 24.27
C CYS A 140 -5.81 3.73 22.74
N ILE A 141 -4.85 2.99 22.18
CA ILE A 141 -4.83 2.68 20.74
C ILE A 141 -6.05 1.84 20.42
N SER A 142 -6.80 2.29 19.41
CA SER A 142 -7.98 1.59 18.91
C SER A 142 -7.78 1.25 17.44
N HIS A 143 -8.30 0.10 17.02
CA HIS A 143 -8.23 -0.37 15.64
C HIS A 143 -9.63 -0.47 15.08
N VAL A 144 -9.84 0.08 13.88
CA VAL A 144 -11.04 -0.13 13.09
C VAL A 144 -10.70 -1.15 12.01
N PRO A 145 -11.39 -2.31 11.95
CA PRO A 145 -11.19 -3.33 10.91
C PRO A 145 -11.84 -2.90 9.59
N LEU A 146 -11.51 -1.69 9.14
CA LEU A 146 -11.94 -1.09 7.89
C LEU A 146 -10.77 -0.29 7.31
N ALA A 147 -10.46 -0.52 6.05
CA ALA A 147 -9.30 0.06 5.40
C ALA A 147 -9.49 0.20 3.88
N GLY A 148 -8.43 0.65 3.20
CA GLY A 148 -8.44 0.87 1.75
C GLY A 148 -8.88 -0.35 0.94
N ARG A 149 -8.56 -1.57 1.38
CA ARG A 149 -8.94 -2.83 0.73
C ARG A 149 -10.43 -3.12 0.82
N ASP A 150 -11.02 -2.86 1.99
CA ASP A 150 -12.45 -3.08 2.21
C ASP A 150 -13.27 -2.13 1.34
N ILE A 151 -12.81 -0.88 1.23
CA ILE A 151 -13.41 0.12 0.34
C ILE A 151 -13.30 -0.32 -1.13
N THR A 152 -12.11 -0.73 -1.58
CA THR A 152 -11.93 -1.23 -2.96
C THR A 152 -12.82 -2.45 -3.24
N SER A 153 -12.91 -3.38 -2.29
CA SER A 153 -13.76 -4.58 -2.41
C SER A 153 -15.25 -4.24 -2.43
N PHE A 154 -15.65 -3.22 -1.66
CA PHE A 154 -17.03 -2.72 -1.63
C PHE A 154 -17.41 -2.08 -2.97
N ILE A 155 -16.55 -1.21 -3.52
CA ILE A 155 -16.72 -0.62 -4.85
C ILE A 155 -16.87 -1.70 -5.92
N GLN A 156 -15.98 -2.69 -5.91
CA GLN A 156 -16.04 -3.81 -6.87
C GLN A 156 -17.38 -4.56 -6.78
N ARG A 157 -17.89 -4.81 -5.58
CA ARG A 157 -19.19 -5.46 -5.38
C ARG A 157 -20.33 -4.60 -5.92
N MET A 158 -20.34 -3.30 -5.63
CA MET A 158 -21.37 -2.39 -6.14
C MET A 158 -21.41 -2.33 -7.68
N MET A 159 -20.25 -2.34 -8.34
CA MET A 159 -20.18 -2.37 -9.80
C MET A 159 -20.75 -3.69 -10.36
N ARG A 160 -20.48 -4.81 -9.69
CA ARG A 160 -21.03 -6.12 -10.07
C ARG A 160 -22.55 -6.19 -9.91
N ASP A 161 -23.08 -5.70 -8.79
CA ASP A 161 -24.52 -5.75 -8.50
C ASP A 161 -25.35 -4.87 -9.46
N ARG A 162 -24.73 -3.84 -10.02
CA ARG A 162 -25.32 -2.98 -11.08
C ARG A 162 -25.31 -3.60 -12.46
N GLY A 163 -24.54 -4.68 -12.67
CA GLY A 163 -24.39 -5.32 -13.97
C GLY A 163 -23.46 -4.58 -14.93
N GLU A 164 -22.53 -3.78 -14.42
CA GLU A 164 -21.55 -3.07 -15.25
C GLU A 164 -20.64 -4.05 -16.00
N VAL A 165 -20.34 -3.76 -17.27
CA VAL A 165 -19.59 -4.65 -18.16
C VAL A 165 -18.08 -4.47 -17.94
N VAL A 166 -17.59 -4.85 -16.75
CA VAL A 166 -16.16 -4.80 -16.40
C VAL A 166 -15.53 -6.20 -16.53
N PRO A 167 -14.40 -6.35 -17.23
CA PRO A 167 -13.67 -7.62 -17.28
C PRO A 167 -13.34 -8.13 -15.86
N PRO A 168 -13.66 -9.40 -15.51
CA PRO A 168 -13.42 -9.92 -14.15
C PRO A 168 -11.97 -9.85 -13.69
N GLU A 169 -11.03 -9.97 -14.63
CA GLU A 169 -9.58 -9.85 -14.41
C GLU A 169 -9.11 -8.43 -14.08
N GLU A 170 -9.83 -7.40 -14.53
CA GLU A 170 -9.51 -5.99 -14.27
C GLU A 170 -10.36 -5.39 -13.15
N ALA A 171 -11.41 -6.09 -12.70
CA ALA A 171 -12.41 -5.55 -11.78
C ALA A 171 -11.82 -4.96 -10.49
N LEU A 172 -10.77 -5.55 -9.93
CA LEU A 172 -10.12 -5.03 -8.71
C LEU A 172 -9.30 -3.76 -8.98
N GLU A 173 -8.58 -3.72 -10.10
CA GLU A 173 -7.76 -2.58 -10.48
C GLU A 173 -8.63 -1.39 -10.90
N VAL A 174 -9.71 -1.65 -11.63
CA VAL A 174 -10.73 -0.66 -11.94
C VAL A 174 -11.36 -0.11 -10.66
N ALA A 175 -11.76 -0.97 -9.73
CA ALA A 175 -12.30 -0.53 -8.45
C ALA A 175 -11.31 0.33 -7.65
N ARG A 176 -10.01 0.02 -7.71
CA ARG A 176 -8.94 0.84 -7.10
C ARG A 176 -8.83 2.20 -7.78
N LYS A 177 -8.84 2.28 -9.12
CA LYS A 177 -8.82 3.53 -9.87
C LYS A 177 -10.07 4.37 -9.60
N VAL A 178 -11.25 3.76 -9.58
CA VAL A 178 -12.52 4.43 -9.23
C VAL A 178 -12.45 5.01 -7.81
N LYS A 179 -11.90 4.24 -6.86
CA LYS A 179 -11.64 4.71 -5.49
C LYS A 179 -10.76 5.96 -5.48
N GLU A 180 -9.62 5.92 -6.16
CA GLU A 180 -8.61 6.98 -6.10
C GLU A 180 -8.99 8.23 -6.91
N MET A 181 -9.74 8.08 -8.00
CA MET A 181 -10.00 9.17 -8.94
C MET A 181 -11.40 9.79 -8.81
N HIS A 182 -12.39 9.01 -8.34
CA HIS A 182 -13.80 9.44 -8.40
C HIS A 182 -14.50 9.41 -7.05
N SER A 183 -13.91 8.84 -6.00
CA SER A 183 -14.58 8.68 -4.71
C SER A 183 -14.34 9.86 -3.77
N TYR A 184 -15.34 10.16 -2.96
CA TYR A 184 -15.35 11.20 -1.94
C TYR A 184 -16.28 10.82 -0.78
N VAL A 185 -16.15 11.54 0.33
CA VAL A 185 -17.04 11.40 1.50
C VAL A 185 -18.21 12.37 1.33
N CYS A 186 -19.45 11.88 1.37
CA CYS A 186 -20.62 12.75 1.36
C CYS A 186 -21.22 12.88 2.77
N PRO A 187 -21.74 14.07 3.13
CA PRO A 187 -22.26 14.31 4.48
C PRO A 187 -23.61 13.62 4.75
N ASP A 188 -24.37 13.32 3.69
CA ASP A 188 -25.70 12.69 3.80
C ASP A 188 -25.95 11.84 2.56
N ILE A 189 -25.95 10.54 2.76
CA ILE A 189 -26.11 9.56 1.70
C ILE A 189 -27.46 9.72 0.98
N VAL A 190 -28.55 9.94 1.71
CA VAL A 190 -29.91 10.01 1.15
C VAL A 190 -30.06 11.25 0.26
N LYS A 191 -29.49 12.38 0.67
CA LYS A 191 -29.46 13.60 -0.16
C LYS A 191 -28.59 13.40 -1.40
N GLU A 192 -27.48 12.71 -1.27
CA GLU A 192 -26.60 12.45 -2.40
C GLU A 192 -27.30 11.54 -3.43
N PHE A 193 -27.96 10.45 -3.00
CA PHE A 193 -28.76 9.61 -3.90
C PHE A 193 -29.82 10.42 -4.66
N LYS A 194 -30.58 11.28 -3.96
CA LYS A 194 -31.59 12.14 -4.61
C LYS A 194 -30.99 13.10 -5.64
N LYS A 195 -29.79 13.61 -5.38
CA LYS A 195 -29.06 14.51 -6.29
C LYS A 195 -28.60 13.77 -7.56
N TYR A 196 -28.17 12.52 -7.42
CA TYR A 196 -27.83 11.66 -8.55
C TYR A 196 -29.08 11.27 -9.36
N ASP A 197 -30.18 10.89 -8.71
CA ASP A 197 -31.45 10.59 -9.37
C ASP A 197 -32.04 11.80 -10.10
N ALA A 198 -31.92 12.99 -9.52
CA ALA A 198 -32.44 14.22 -10.10
C ALA A 198 -31.66 14.69 -11.32
N ASN A 199 -30.34 14.47 -11.37
CA ASN A 199 -29.49 14.89 -12.50
C ASN A 199 -28.43 13.83 -12.86
N PRO A 200 -28.81 12.67 -13.43
CA PRO A 200 -27.89 11.58 -13.72
C PRO A 200 -26.74 12.01 -14.66
N ALA A 201 -27.05 12.78 -15.71
CA ALA A 201 -26.08 13.20 -16.72
C ALA A 201 -24.94 14.09 -16.19
N LYS A 202 -25.11 14.70 -15.00
CA LYS A 202 -24.09 15.56 -14.39
C LYS A 202 -23.16 14.80 -13.45
N TYR A 203 -23.68 13.75 -12.82
CA TYR A 203 -23.00 13.05 -11.73
C TYR A 203 -22.54 11.64 -12.08
N ILE A 204 -23.06 11.07 -13.16
CA ILE A 204 -22.58 9.82 -13.75
C ILE A 204 -21.49 10.19 -14.76
N VAL A 205 -20.28 9.69 -14.50
CA VAL A 205 -19.11 9.92 -15.35
C VAL A 205 -18.76 8.61 -16.05
N PRO A 206 -18.72 8.59 -17.40
CA PRO A 206 -18.25 7.40 -18.12
C PRO A 206 -16.74 7.26 -17.95
N TYR A 207 -16.30 6.10 -17.49
CA TYR A 207 -14.90 5.70 -17.44
C TYR A 207 -14.62 4.71 -18.55
N THR A 208 -13.69 5.07 -19.44
CA THR A 208 -13.28 4.24 -20.57
C THR A 208 -11.85 3.78 -20.36
N ASP A 209 -11.61 2.49 -20.52
CA ASP A 209 -10.26 1.91 -20.49
C ASP A 209 -10.09 0.91 -21.65
N ILE A 210 -8.85 0.52 -21.92
CA ILE A 210 -8.52 -0.44 -22.98
C ILE A 210 -8.10 -1.74 -22.33
N HIS A 211 -8.78 -2.82 -22.68
CA HIS A 211 -8.46 -4.14 -22.15
C HIS A 211 -7.03 -4.56 -22.58
N PRO A 212 -6.11 -4.91 -21.65
CA PRO A 212 -4.71 -5.22 -21.96
C PRO A 212 -4.52 -6.37 -22.95
N ARG A 213 -5.41 -7.38 -22.93
CA ARG A 213 -5.33 -8.59 -23.76
C ARG A 213 -6.09 -8.47 -25.08
N THR A 214 -7.35 -8.05 -25.05
CA THR A 214 -8.20 -7.99 -26.25
C THR A 214 -7.99 -6.70 -27.05
N LYS A 215 -7.36 -5.68 -26.44
CA LYS A 215 -7.18 -4.32 -27.00
C LYS A 215 -8.48 -3.63 -27.39
N GLN A 216 -9.62 -4.15 -26.94
CA GLN A 216 -10.92 -3.53 -27.16
C GLN A 216 -11.17 -2.48 -26.07
N PRO A 217 -11.71 -1.31 -26.43
CA PRO A 217 -12.15 -0.33 -25.45
C PRO A 217 -13.42 -0.84 -24.77
N TRP A 218 -13.51 -0.62 -23.46
CA TRP A 218 -14.71 -0.86 -22.68
C TRP A 218 -15.01 0.40 -21.86
N THR A 219 -16.30 0.63 -21.58
CA THR A 219 -16.78 1.79 -20.84
C THR A 219 -17.68 1.36 -19.71
N VAL A 220 -17.53 1.97 -18.55
CA VAL A 220 -18.38 1.79 -17.36
C VAL A 220 -18.85 3.12 -16.85
N ASP A 221 -20.10 3.17 -16.39
CA ASP A 221 -20.68 4.37 -15.81
C ASP A 221 -20.36 4.44 -14.30
N ILE A 222 -19.52 5.40 -13.91
CA ILE A 222 -19.23 5.67 -12.50
C ILE A 222 -20.24 6.68 -11.97
N GLY A 223 -21.18 6.20 -11.16
CA GLY A 223 -22.17 7.04 -10.49
C GLY A 223 -22.05 7.01 -8.97
N TYR A 224 -23.05 6.41 -8.34
CA TYR A 224 -23.25 6.28 -6.89
C TYR A 224 -22.09 5.68 -6.09
N VAL A 225 -21.13 5.08 -6.79
CA VAL A 225 -19.90 4.53 -6.24
C VAL A 225 -19.01 5.63 -5.63
N ALA A 226 -19.26 6.89 -5.98
CA ALA A 226 -18.46 8.02 -5.55
C ALA A 226 -18.71 8.45 -4.10
N CYS A 227 -19.89 8.24 -3.51
CA CYS A 227 -20.08 8.52 -2.08
C CYS A 227 -19.77 7.28 -1.22
N ILE A 228 -18.74 7.39 -0.41
CA ILE A 228 -18.25 6.29 0.44
C ILE A 228 -18.44 6.70 1.91
N PHE A 229 -19.48 6.11 2.52
CA PHE A 229 -19.90 6.16 3.94
C PHE A 229 -20.37 7.52 4.54
N PRO A 230 -21.34 7.50 5.49
CA PRO A 230 -21.60 8.59 6.44
C PRO A 230 -20.62 8.58 7.63
#